data_AF-A0A453I0U8-F1
#
_entry.id   AF-A0A453I0U8-F1
#
_cell.length_a   1.000
_cell.length_b   1.000
_cell.length_c   1.000
_cell.angle_alpha   90.00
_cell.angle_beta   90.00
_cell.angle_gamma   90.00
#
_symmetry.space_group_name_H-M   'P 1'
#
loop_
_entity.id
_entity.type
_entity.pdbx_description
1 polymer ?
#
loop_
_entity_poly.entity_id
_entity_poly.type
_entity_poly.pdbx_seq_one_letter_code
_entity_poly.pdbx_strand_id
1 'polypeptide(L)'
;RDFQMVTPSASFSAALVVEDFPSLERDDKMEMPPDKHREVFDLAQCGARAFRERRFDEAISFYSKAHNLRSGDPIILSNRSSAFCLISQVLRERSAADSEYQPLNGLDPTTHAELALKDAEKVVTTHGNSPRPYLLKAYALILLERYQEARESLLAGLQVDPLSHILQTCLSDLDRSTNAAARARCPRLDRTDDFECTLCFKLLFEPVTTPCGHTFCRSCLHQAMDHGELSKY
;
A
#
# COMPACT_ATOMS: atom_id res chain seq x y z
N ARG A 1 -0.38 20.16 4.90
CA ARG A 1 -0.37 18.91 5.71
C ARG A 1 -0.19 17.79 4.72
N ASP A 2 1.02 17.25 4.62
CA ASP A 2 1.30 16.13 3.71
C ASP A 2 0.48 14.91 4.14
N PHE A 3 -0.28 14.36 3.20
CA PHE A 3 -0.92 13.07 3.38
C PHE A 3 0.19 12.02 3.46
N GLN A 4 0.57 11.63 4.67
CA GLN A 4 1.55 10.59 4.88
C GLN A 4 0.89 9.25 4.51
N MET A 5 1.17 8.77 3.30
CA MET A 5 0.73 7.46 2.84
C MET A 5 1.21 6.39 3.82
N VAL A 6 0.39 5.35 4.07
CA VAL A 6 0.85 4.20 4.84
C VAL A 6 1.83 3.43 3.96
N THR A 7 3.12 3.63 4.21
CA THR A 7 4.17 2.84 3.57
C THR A 7 4.13 1.41 4.12
N PRO A 8 4.26 0.37 3.28
CA PRO A 8 4.42 -0.99 3.77
C PRO A 8 5.52 -1.05 4.84
N SER A 9 5.27 -1.72 5.97
CA SER A 9 6.29 -1.81 7.03
C SER A 9 7.51 -2.59 6.54
N ALA A 10 8.67 -2.35 7.16
CA ALA A 10 9.89 -3.12 6.84
C ALA A 10 9.68 -4.64 6.97
N SER A 11 8.77 -5.08 7.86
CA SER A 11 8.38 -6.48 8.03
C SER A 11 7.78 -7.08 6.76
N PHE A 12 6.95 -6.31 6.05
CA PHE A 12 6.36 -6.73 4.79
C PHE A 12 7.43 -6.86 3.70
N SER A 13 8.32 -5.88 3.56
CA SER A 13 9.36 -5.91 2.51
C SER A 13 10.39 -7.01 2.77
N ALA A 14 10.74 -7.26 4.03
CA ALA A 14 11.66 -8.32 4.43
C ALA A 14 11.12 -9.72 4.16
N ALA A 15 9.80 -9.88 4.14
CA ALA A 15 9.15 -11.16 3.87
C ALA A 15 9.11 -11.53 2.37
N LEU A 16 9.40 -10.57 1.47
CA LEU A 16 9.48 -10.79 0.03
C LEU A 16 10.84 -11.40 -0.38
N VAL A 17 11.08 -12.64 0.05
CA VAL A 17 12.26 -13.44 -0.38
C VAL A 17 12.00 -14.10 -1.72
N VAL A 18 13.05 -14.37 -2.51
CA VAL A 18 12.94 -15.15 -3.75
C VAL A 18 12.87 -16.63 -3.42
N GLU A 19 11.95 -17.35 -4.06
CA GLU A 19 11.94 -18.81 -4.04
C GLU A 19 12.79 -19.35 -5.20
N ASP A 20 13.67 -20.30 -4.90
CA ASP A 20 14.49 -20.93 -5.95
C ASP A 20 13.65 -21.89 -6.78
N PHE A 21 13.79 -21.79 -8.10
CA PHE A 21 13.10 -22.68 -9.03
C PHE A 21 13.76 -24.07 -9.03
N PRO A 22 12.98 -25.17 -8.95
CA PRO A 22 13.54 -26.51 -8.78
C PRO A 22 14.37 -26.94 -9.99
N SER A 23 15.47 -27.63 -9.71
CA SER A 23 16.25 -28.34 -10.72
C SER A 23 15.50 -29.61 -11.14
N LEU A 24 15.62 -30.05 -12.39
CA LEU A 24 15.07 -31.34 -12.80
C LEU A 24 15.77 -32.49 -12.08
N GLU A 25 15.02 -33.32 -11.38
CA GLU A 25 15.50 -34.63 -10.96
C GLU A 25 15.28 -35.65 -12.09
N ARG A 26 16.13 -36.68 -12.16
CA ARG A 26 16.19 -37.62 -13.30
C ARG A 26 14.91 -38.44 -13.51
N ASP A 27 14.04 -38.51 -12.51
CA ASP A 27 12.83 -39.36 -12.48
C ASP A 27 11.51 -38.57 -12.48
N ASP A 28 11.54 -37.24 -12.65
CA ASP A 28 10.33 -36.44 -12.73
C ASP A 28 9.57 -36.72 -14.04
N LYS A 29 8.28 -37.05 -13.92
CA LYS A 29 7.38 -37.15 -15.08
C LYS A 29 7.35 -35.80 -15.79
N MET A 30 8.01 -35.75 -16.92
CA MET A 30 8.28 -34.50 -17.62
C MET A 30 6.98 -33.92 -18.21
N GLU A 31 6.43 -32.88 -17.57
CA GLU A 31 5.28 -32.13 -18.09
C GLU A 31 5.64 -31.33 -19.36
N MET A 32 6.93 -31.06 -19.60
CA MET A 32 7.45 -30.25 -20.70
C MET A 32 8.74 -30.81 -21.31
N PRO A 33 9.08 -30.51 -22.58
CA PRO A 33 10.35 -30.93 -23.16
C PRO A 33 11.57 -30.48 -22.34
N PRO A 34 12.64 -31.31 -22.20
CA PRO A 34 13.82 -30.99 -21.40
C PRO A 34 14.50 -29.67 -21.76
N ASP A 35 14.59 -29.35 -23.04
CA ASP A 35 15.21 -28.11 -23.51
C ASP A 35 14.44 -26.87 -23.01
N LYS A 36 13.10 -26.92 -23.07
CA LYS A 36 12.24 -25.84 -22.57
C LYS A 36 12.30 -25.71 -21.06
N HIS A 37 12.36 -26.83 -20.34
CA HIS A 37 12.50 -26.78 -18.88
C HIS A 37 13.86 -26.16 -18.49
N ARG A 38 14.94 -26.54 -19.17
CA ARG A 38 16.26 -25.94 -18.94
C ARG A 38 16.25 -24.43 -19.20
N GLU A 39 15.60 -23.99 -20.28
CA GLU A 39 15.45 -22.57 -20.59
C GLU A 39 14.67 -21.82 -19.49
N VAL A 40 13.56 -22.39 -19.01
CA VAL A 40 12.78 -21.83 -17.89
C VAL A 40 13.62 -21.75 -16.61
N PHE A 41 14.39 -22.78 -16.31
CA PHE A 41 15.28 -22.83 -15.14
C PHE A 41 16.36 -21.73 -15.22
N ASP A 42 17.03 -21.60 -16.37
CA ASP A 42 18.07 -20.58 -16.59
C ASP A 42 17.49 -19.16 -16.45
N LEU A 43 16.30 -18.92 -17.02
CA LEU A 43 15.60 -17.64 -16.87
C LEU A 43 15.21 -17.36 -15.42
N ALA A 44 14.66 -18.35 -14.71
CA ALA A 44 14.29 -18.19 -13.30
C ALA A 44 15.51 -17.90 -12.42
N GLN A 45 16.66 -18.56 -12.68
CA GLN A 45 17.90 -18.30 -11.97
C GLN A 45 18.47 -16.90 -12.27
N CYS A 46 18.41 -16.44 -13.52
CA CYS A 46 18.77 -15.08 -13.90
C CYS A 46 17.86 -14.04 -13.19
N GLY A 47 16.56 -14.29 -13.17
CA GLY A 47 15.59 -13.45 -12.45
C GLY A 47 15.86 -13.39 -10.95
N ALA A 48 16.19 -14.53 -10.33
CA ALA A 48 16.53 -14.61 -8.92
C ALA A 48 17.81 -13.84 -8.59
N ARG A 49 18.83 -13.90 -9.45
CA ARG A 49 20.07 -13.12 -9.31
C ARG A 49 19.78 -11.62 -9.40
N ALA A 50 19.08 -11.17 -10.44
CA ALA A 50 18.72 -9.77 -10.63
C ALA A 50 17.90 -9.22 -9.45
N PHE A 51 16.96 -10.02 -8.92
CA PHE A 51 16.16 -9.66 -7.75
C PHE A 51 17.04 -9.45 -6.51
N ARG A 52 17.96 -10.38 -6.21
CA ARG A 52 18.88 -10.26 -5.06
C ARG A 52 19.78 -9.03 -5.17
N GLU A 53 20.13 -8.64 -6.39
CA GLU A 53 20.90 -7.43 -6.69
C GLU A 53 20.05 -6.15 -6.77
N ARG A 54 18.76 -6.20 -6.41
CA ARG A 54 17.82 -5.07 -6.43
C ARG A 54 17.56 -4.49 -7.84
N ARG A 55 17.90 -5.24 -8.90
CA ARG A 55 17.64 -4.91 -10.30
C ARG A 55 16.26 -5.42 -10.72
N PHE A 56 15.21 -4.82 -10.18
CA PHE A 56 13.84 -5.35 -10.28
C PHE A 56 13.29 -5.34 -11.71
N ASP A 57 13.61 -4.34 -12.53
CA ASP A 57 13.22 -4.32 -13.95
C ASP A 57 13.75 -5.53 -14.73
N GLU A 58 15.03 -5.86 -14.53
CA GLU A 58 15.65 -7.03 -15.13
C GLU A 58 15.03 -8.32 -14.60
N ALA A 59 14.78 -8.40 -13.29
CA ALA A 59 14.11 -9.54 -12.68
C ALA A 59 12.71 -9.78 -13.29
N ILE A 60 11.90 -8.72 -13.44
CA ILE A 60 10.58 -8.77 -14.08
C ILE A 60 10.70 -9.26 -15.52
N SER A 61 11.69 -8.77 -16.27
CA SER A 61 11.95 -9.20 -17.66
C SER A 61 12.25 -10.70 -17.73
N PHE A 62 13.14 -11.21 -16.88
CA PHE A 62 13.46 -12.64 -16.82
C PHE A 62 12.27 -13.50 -16.42
N TYR A 63 11.54 -13.13 -15.36
CA TYR A 63 10.36 -13.90 -14.94
C TYR A 63 9.22 -13.84 -15.96
N SER A 64 9.07 -12.73 -16.69
CA SER A 64 8.08 -12.64 -17.76
C SER A 64 8.42 -13.54 -18.94
N LYS A 65 9.70 -13.64 -19.33
CA LYS A 65 10.16 -14.62 -20.32
C LYS A 65 9.91 -16.05 -19.84
N ALA A 66 10.22 -16.35 -18.58
CA ALA A 66 9.97 -17.66 -17.99
C ALA A 66 8.46 -18.00 -17.97
N HIS A 67 7.61 -17.02 -17.65
CA HIS A 67 6.16 -17.17 -17.66
C HIS A 67 5.59 -17.43 -19.06
N ASN A 68 6.18 -16.85 -20.11
CA ASN A 68 5.77 -17.11 -21.49
C ASN A 68 6.06 -18.55 -21.93
N LEU A 69 7.09 -19.19 -21.34
CA LEU A 69 7.45 -20.58 -21.61
C LEU A 69 6.67 -21.56 -20.71
N ARG A 70 6.48 -21.22 -19.43
CA ARG A 70 5.69 -21.99 -18.45
C ARG A 70 4.65 -21.10 -17.79
N SER A 71 3.50 -20.97 -18.47
CA SER A 71 2.43 -20.10 -17.99
C SER A 71 1.77 -20.66 -16.74
N GLY A 72 1.58 -19.80 -15.73
CA GLY A 72 0.82 -20.17 -14.53
C GLY A 72 1.64 -20.88 -13.45
N ASP A 73 2.94 -21.07 -13.64
CA ASP A 73 3.80 -21.65 -12.61
C ASP A 73 3.81 -20.80 -11.32
N PRO A 74 3.52 -21.39 -10.15
CA PRO A 74 3.36 -20.64 -8.90
C PRO A 74 4.64 -19.97 -8.43
N ILE A 75 5.81 -20.57 -8.65
CA ILE A 75 7.10 -20.02 -8.22
C ILE A 75 7.45 -18.81 -9.09
N ILE A 76 7.32 -18.94 -10.41
CA ILE A 76 7.59 -17.85 -11.35
C ILE A 76 6.64 -16.67 -11.08
N LEU A 77 5.34 -16.94 -10.92
CA LEU A 77 4.35 -15.91 -10.63
C LEU A 77 4.59 -15.24 -9.27
N SER A 78 4.90 -16.02 -8.22
CA SER A 78 5.18 -15.46 -6.89
C SER A 78 6.42 -14.58 -6.91
N ASN A 79 7.50 -15.02 -7.56
CA ASN A 79 8.72 -14.23 -7.67
C ASN A 79 8.54 -12.98 -8.53
N ARG A 80 7.76 -13.07 -9.63
CA ARG A 80 7.41 -11.91 -10.46
C ARG A 80 6.55 -10.90 -9.68
N SER A 81 5.57 -11.38 -8.92
CA SER A 81 4.75 -10.56 -8.02
C SER A 81 5.59 -9.82 -6.99
N SER A 82 6.54 -10.51 -6.33
CA SER A 82 7.51 -9.87 -5.42
C SER A 82 8.31 -8.76 -6.11
N ALA A 83 8.77 -8.99 -7.35
CA ALA A 83 9.57 -8.03 -8.08
C ALA A 83 8.75 -6.77 -8.43
N PHE A 84 7.48 -6.95 -8.83
CA PHE A 84 6.54 -5.86 -9.06
C PHE A 84 6.21 -5.06 -7.78
N CYS A 85 6.02 -5.75 -6.65
CA CYS A 85 5.80 -5.09 -5.36
C CYS A 85 6.99 -4.22 -4.97
N LEU A 86 8.22 -4.74 -5.11
CA LEU A 86 9.42 -4.03 -4.70
C LEU A 86 9.76 -2.86 -5.63
N ILE A 87 9.60 -2.99 -6.95
CA ILE A 87 9.78 -1.85 -7.84
C ILE A 87 8.75 -0.75 -7.57
N SER A 88 7.48 -1.11 -7.35
CA SER A 88 6.43 -0.15 -6.97
C SER A 88 6.82 0.61 -5.71
N GLN A 89 7.28 -0.09 -4.67
CA GLN A 89 7.76 0.56 -3.44
C GLN A 89 8.94 1.49 -3.70
N VAL A 90 9.97 1.03 -4.41
CA VAL A 90 11.16 1.85 -4.71
C VAL A 90 10.76 3.13 -5.44
N LEU A 91 9.85 3.04 -6.41
CA LEU A 91 9.39 4.21 -7.15
C LEU A 91 8.56 5.17 -6.28
N ARG A 92 7.77 4.67 -5.33
CA ARG A 92 7.00 5.49 -4.37
C ARG A 92 7.88 6.21 -3.35
N GLU A 93 9.01 5.61 -2.98
CA GLU A 93 9.95 6.15 -1.99
C GLU A 93 10.99 7.12 -2.60
N ARG A 94 10.94 7.37 -3.92
CA ARG A 94 11.85 8.31 -4.58
C ARG A 94 11.70 9.72 -4.01
N SER A 95 12.83 10.39 -3.82
CA SER A 95 12.82 11.80 -3.41
C SER A 95 12.35 12.70 -4.56
N ALA A 96 11.86 13.89 -4.22
CA ALA A 96 11.54 14.92 -5.21
C ALA A 96 12.78 15.31 -6.03
N ALA A 97 13.95 15.42 -5.37
CA ALA A 97 15.21 15.76 -6.03
C ALA A 97 15.64 14.72 -7.07
N ASP A 98 15.50 13.42 -6.77
CA ASP A 98 15.80 12.34 -7.72
C ASP A 98 14.85 12.36 -8.93
N SER A 99 13.63 12.85 -8.73
CA SER A 99 12.60 12.92 -9.77
C SER A 99 12.82 14.12 -10.72
N GLU A 100 13.40 15.20 -10.22
CA GLU A 100 13.78 16.37 -11.03
C GLU A 100 15.01 16.11 -11.89
N TYR A 101 16.03 15.44 -11.34
CA TYR A 101 17.28 15.16 -12.07
C TYR A 101 17.15 13.99 -13.05
N GLN A 102 16.33 12.99 -12.72
CA GLN A 102 16.15 11.79 -13.53
C GLN A 102 14.66 11.41 -13.59
N PRO A 103 13.94 11.87 -14.63
CA PRO A 103 12.54 11.52 -14.81
C PRO A 103 12.38 10.01 -14.99
N LEU A 104 11.31 9.47 -14.40
CA LEU A 104 10.95 8.06 -14.56
C LEU A 104 10.50 7.79 -16.00
N ASN A 105 11.03 6.72 -16.58
CA ASN A 105 10.56 6.16 -17.83
C ASN A 105 9.96 4.78 -17.54
N GLY A 106 8.80 4.46 -18.11
CA GLY A 106 8.15 3.16 -17.94
C GLY A 106 6.77 3.26 -17.28
N LEU A 107 6.39 2.19 -16.57
CA LEU A 107 5.11 2.10 -15.89
C LEU A 107 5.14 2.89 -14.59
N ASP A 108 3.99 3.43 -14.20
CA ASP A 108 3.85 4.09 -12.91
C ASP A 108 3.80 3.06 -11.76
N PRO A 109 4.06 3.49 -10.51
CA PRO A 109 4.12 2.59 -9.36
C PRO A 109 2.80 1.85 -9.09
N THR A 110 1.66 2.48 -9.39
CA THR A 110 0.33 1.87 -9.19
C THR A 110 0.13 0.73 -10.18
N THR A 111 0.47 0.93 -11.45
CA THR A 111 0.43 -0.13 -12.46
C THR A 111 1.30 -1.31 -12.07
N HIS A 112 2.50 -1.08 -11.52
CA HIS A 112 3.32 -2.17 -10.98
C HIS A 112 2.62 -2.93 -9.85
N ALA A 113 1.98 -2.25 -8.91
CA ALA A 113 1.25 -2.90 -7.83
C ALA A 113 0.02 -3.69 -8.33
N GLU A 114 -0.69 -3.22 -9.35
CA GLU A 114 -1.80 -3.95 -9.98
C GLU A 114 -1.33 -5.23 -10.67
N LEU A 115 -0.19 -5.19 -11.37
CA LEU A 115 0.42 -6.38 -11.97
C LEU A 115 0.85 -7.38 -10.89
N ALA A 116 1.41 -6.90 -9.78
CA ALA A 116 1.75 -7.75 -8.64
C ALA A 116 0.51 -8.45 -8.05
N LEU A 117 -0.58 -7.70 -7.90
CA LEU A 117 -1.86 -8.22 -7.39
C LEU A 117 -2.41 -9.31 -8.31
N LYS A 118 -2.41 -9.08 -9.62
CA LYS A 118 -2.88 -10.04 -10.62
C LYS A 118 -2.12 -11.37 -10.54
N ASP A 119 -0.80 -11.31 -10.40
CA ASP A 119 0.03 -12.50 -10.25
C ASP A 119 -0.28 -13.23 -8.94
N ALA A 120 -0.35 -12.50 -7.82
CA ALA A 120 -0.64 -13.08 -6.51
C ALA A 120 -2.02 -13.75 -6.46
N GLU A 121 -3.06 -13.12 -7.02
CA GLU A 121 -4.40 -13.69 -7.11
C GLU A 121 -4.46 -14.96 -7.94
N LYS A 122 -3.70 -15.01 -9.04
CA LYS A 122 -3.57 -16.22 -9.83
C LYS A 122 -2.95 -17.34 -9.01
N VAL A 123 -1.89 -17.07 -8.25
CA VAL A 123 -1.28 -18.09 -7.39
C VAL A 123 -2.23 -18.50 -6.26
N VAL A 124 -2.96 -17.58 -5.61
CA VAL A 124 -3.95 -17.92 -4.57
C VAL A 124 -5.03 -18.87 -5.11
N THR A 125 -5.52 -18.63 -6.33
CA THR A 125 -6.56 -19.49 -6.93
C THR A 125 -6.05 -20.87 -7.33
N THR A 126 -4.81 -20.98 -7.79
CA THR A 126 -4.22 -22.26 -8.24
C THR A 126 -3.48 -23.04 -7.14
N HIS A 127 -2.90 -22.34 -6.16
CA HIS A 127 -1.94 -22.85 -5.17
C HIS A 127 -2.09 -22.13 -3.82
N GLY A 128 -3.32 -22.00 -3.32
CA GLY A 128 -3.65 -21.36 -2.04
C GLY A 128 -3.36 -22.20 -0.79
N ASN A 129 -2.56 -23.26 -0.88
CA ASN A 129 -2.23 -24.12 0.26
C ASN A 129 -0.99 -23.67 1.06
N SER A 130 -0.42 -22.52 0.73
CA SER A 130 0.74 -21.94 1.40
C SER A 130 0.43 -20.50 1.85
N PRO A 131 1.12 -19.98 2.88
CA PRO A 131 0.89 -18.62 3.39
C PRO A 131 1.42 -17.51 2.46
N ARG A 132 2.39 -17.81 1.60
CA ARG A 132 3.11 -16.83 0.78
C ARG A 132 2.25 -16.09 -0.26
N PRO A 133 1.36 -16.73 -1.04
CA PRO A 133 0.50 -16.03 -1.99
C PRO A 133 -0.41 -14.99 -1.33
N TYR A 134 -0.89 -15.27 -0.12
CA TYR A 134 -1.71 -14.35 0.66
C TYR A 134 -0.92 -13.13 1.17
N LEU A 135 0.34 -13.34 1.54
CA LEU A 135 1.27 -12.26 1.89
C LEU A 135 1.55 -11.37 0.67
N LEU A 136 1.83 -11.95 -0.50
CA LEU A 136 2.06 -11.20 -1.74
C LEU A 136 0.84 -10.38 -2.14
N LYS A 137 -0.35 -11.00 -2.10
CA LYS A 137 -1.62 -10.32 -2.35
C LYS A 137 -1.84 -9.16 -1.38
N ALA A 138 -1.60 -9.38 -0.08
CA ALA A 138 -1.73 -8.33 0.92
C ALA A 138 -0.76 -7.17 0.67
N TYR A 139 0.49 -7.47 0.30
CA TYR A 139 1.49 -6.45 -0.02
C TYR A 139 1.05 -5.56 -1.19
N ALA A 140 0.61 -6.18 -2.29
CA ALA A 140 0.11 -5.46 -3.46
C ALA A 140 -1.10 -4.59 -3.11
N LEU A 141 -2.04 -5.10 -2.30
CA LEU A 141 -3.19 -4.34 -1.83
C LEU A 141 -2.81 -3.15 -0.94
N ILE A 142 -1.78 -3.28 -0.10
CA ILE A 142 -1.26 -2.15 0.70
C ILE A 142 -0.66 -1.07 -0.20
N LEU A 143 0.11 -1.46 -1.23
CA LEU A 143 0.64 -0.53 -2.22
C LEU A 143 -0.46 0.22 -2.97
N LEU A 144 -1.61 -0.44 -3.19
CA LEU A 144 -2.82 0.13 -3.78
C LEU A 144 -3.75 0.83 -2.76
N GLU A 145 -3.33 0.95 -1.50
CA GLU A 145 -4.10 1.55 -0.40
C GLU A 145 -5.45 0.87 -0.09
N ARG A 146 -5.61 -0.39 -0.52
CA ARG A 146 -6.78 -1.24 -0.28
C ARG A 146 -6.60 -2.05 1.01
N TYR A 147 -6.43 -1.34 2.14
CA TYR A 147 -6.02 -1.92 3.42
C TYR A 147 -7.00 -2.97 3.98
N GLN A 148 -8.30 -2.78 3.77
CA GLN A 148 -9.30 -3.72 4.25
C GLN A 148 -9.17 -5.08 3.55
N GLU A 149 -8.99 -5.08 2.24
CA GLU A 149 -8.78 -6.29 1.45
C GLU A 149 -7.41 -6.92 1.77
N ALA A 150 -6.38 -6.09 2.03
CA ALA A 150 -5.08 -6.59 2.47
C ALA A 150 -5.19 -7.37 3.79
N ARG A 151 -5.96 -6.83 4.74
CA ARG A 151 -6.24 -7.48 6.02
C ARG A 151 -6.97 -8.81 5.85
N GLU A 152 -7.98 -8.84 4.99
CA GLU A 152 -8.72 -10.06 4.66
C GLU A 152 -7.81 -11.12 4.02
N SER A 153 -6.90 -10.71 3.13
CA SER A 153 -5.90 -11.60 2.53
C SER A 153 -4.99 -12.23 3.59
N LEU A 154 -4.47 -11.43 4.54
CA LEU A 154 -3.63 -11.95 5.63
C LEU A 154 -4.39 -12.93 6.53
N LEU A 155 -5.65 -12.63 6.86
CA LEU A 155 -6.51 -13.52 7.64
C LEU A 155 -6.80 -14.83 6.90
N ALA A 156 -7.01 -14.79 5.58
CA ALA A 156 -7.15 -15.98 4.77
C ALA A 156 -5.87 -16.82 4.78
N GLY A 157 -4.70 -16.19 4.70
CA GLY A 157 -3.41 -16.89 4.85
C GLY A 157 -3.22 -17.54 6.23
N LEU A 158 -3.69 -16.91 7.30
CA LEU A 158 -3.65 -17.48 8.65
C LEU A 158 -4.62 -18.65 8.84
N GLN A 159 -5.68 -18.76 8.03
CA GLN A 159 -6.52 -19.97 8.02
C GLN A 159 -5.77 -21.16 7.40
N VAL A 160 -4.87 -20.90 6.45
CA VAL A 160 -4.02 -21.92 5.82
C VAL A 160 -2.88 -22.34 6.76
N ASP A 161 -2.22 -21.36 7.39
CA ASP A 161 -1.19 -21.62 8.41
C ASP A 161 -1.37 -20.69 9.63
N PRO A 162 -2.05 -21.17 10.68
CA PRO A 162 -2.26 -20.40 11.90
C PRO A 162 -0.97 -20.05 12.67
N LEU A 163 0.12 -20.81 12.44
CA LEU A 163 1.40 -20.65 13.15
C LEU A 163 2.36 -19.73 12.39
N SER A 164 1.95 -19.17 11.25
CA SER A 164 2.79 -18.29 10.45
C SER A 164 3.10 -16.97 11.17
N HIS A 165 4.27 -16.90 11.80
CA HIS A 165 4.75 -15.70 12.49
C HIS A 165 4.82 -14.48 11.56
N ILE A 166 5.17 -14.69 10.29
CA ILE A 166 5.28 -13.62 9.29
C ILE A 166 3.91 -12.98 9.06
N LEU A 167 2.86 -13.78 8.83
CA LEU A 167 1.50 -13.27 8.62
C LEU A 167 0.95 -12.58 9.87
N GLN A 168 1.19 -13.13 11.05
CA GLN A 168 0.78 -12.52 12.33
C GLN A 168 1.44 -11.15 12.54
N THR A 169 2.75 -11.05 12.23
CA THR A 169 3.52 -9.81 12.34
C THR A 169 3.00 -8.77 11.34
N CYS A 170 2.82 -9.16 10.08
CA CYS A 170 2.30 -8.30 9.02
C CYS A 170 0.89 -7.76 9.34
N LEU A 171 0.02 -8.63 9.87
CA LEU A 171 -1.34 -8.24 10.28
C LEU A 171 -1.31 -7.22 11.43
N SER A 172 -0.48 -7.47 12.44
CA SER A 172 -0.33 -6.56 13.59
C SER A 172 0.24 -5.20 13.18
N ASP A 173 1.23 -5.19 12.29
CA ASP A 173 1.81 -3.98 11.73
C ASP A 173 0.79 -3.18 10.90
N LEU A 174 -0.03 -3.87 10.10
CA LEU A 174 -1.09 -3.27 9.31
C LEU A 174 -2.15 -2.63 10.21
N ASP A 175 -2.66 -3.36 11.20
CA ASP A 175 -3.66 -2.86 12.16
C ASP A 175 -3.11 -1.67 12.96
N ARG A 176 -1.84 -1.70 13.37
CA ARG A 176 -1.20 -0.55 14.03
C ARG A 176 -1.16 0.67 13.12
N SER A 177 -0.77 0.48 11.86
CA SER A 177 -0.61 1.58 10.89
C SER A 177 -1.94 2.21 10.50
N THR A 178 -2.97 1.39 10.26
CA THR A 178 -4.31 1.88 9.92
C THR A 178 -4.99 2.58 11.10
N ASN A 179 -4.83 2.07 12.33
CA ASN A 179 -5.31 2.72 13.54
C ASN A 179 -4.59 4.05 13.83
N ALA A 180 -3.26 4.10 13.64
CA ALA A 180 -2.51 5.34 13.76
C ALA A 180 -2.99 6.37 12.74
N ALA A 181 -3.19 5.97 11.48
CA ALA A 181 -3.73 6.84 10.44
C ALA A 181 -5.16 7.31 10.75
N ALA A 182 -6.01 6.44 11.31
CA ALA A 182 -7.36 6.81 11.75
C ALA A 182 -7.34 7.86 12.87
N ARG A 183 -6.43 7.71 13.85
CA ARG A 183 -6.22 8.71 14.92
C ARG A 183 -5.63 10.02 14.39
N ALA A 184 -4.77 9.99 13.37
CA ALA A 184 -4.24 11.19 12.74
C ALA A 184 -5.30 11.95 11.92
N ARG A 185 -6.21 11.23 11.26
CA ARG A 185 -7.36 11.79 10.53
C ARG A 185 -8.43 12.38 11.44
N CYS A 186 -8.43 11.99 12.71
CA CYS A 186 -9.23 12.61 13.75
C CYS A 186 -8.28 13.34 14.71
N PRO A 187 -7.68 14.49 14.29
CA PRO A 187 -7.11 15.38 15.30
C PRO A 187 -8.23 15.58 16.31
N ARG A 188 -7.95 15.42 17.61
CA ARG A 188 -8.81 16.04 18.61
C ARG A 188 -9.03 17.45 18.11
N LEU A 189 -10.25 17.77 17.67
CA LEU A 189 -10.60 19.12 17.30
C LEU A 189 -10.33 19.89 18.58
N ASP A 190 -9.21 20.63 18.58
CA ASP A 190 -9.07 21.73 19.53
C ASP A 190 -10.33 22.58 19.32
N ARG A 191 -10.97 22.92 20.44
CA ARG A 191 -12.38 23.35 20.54
C ARG A 191 -12.90 24.08 19.29
N THR A 192 -14.05 23.64 18.78
CA THR A 192 -14.78 24.32 17.68
C THR A 192 -15.19 25.75 18.04
N ASP A 193 -15.14 26.08 19.34
CA ASP A 193 -15.48 27.36 19.93
C ASP A 193 -14.70 28.55 19.33
N ASP A 194 -13.51 28.36 18.75
CA ASP A 194 -12.69 29.44 18.16
C ASP A 194 -13.37 30.12 16.95
N PHE A 195 -14.29 29.41 16.29
CA PHE A 195 -15.01 29.91 15.11
C PHE A 195 -16.51 30.06 15.35
N GLU A 196 -16.97 30.00 16.60
CA GLU A 196 -18.36 30.13 16.96
C GLU A 196 -18.69 31.55 17.43
N CYS A 197 -19.79 32.09 16.92
CA CYS A 197 -20.32 33.37 17.40
C CYS A 197 -20.94 33.17 18.78
N THR A 198 -20.47 33.89 19.80
CA THR A 198 -21.00 33.79 21.17
C THR A 198 -22.43 34.31 21.35
N LEU A 199 -22.99 34.99 20.33
CA LEU A 199 -24.38 35.45 20.35
C LEU A 199 -25.35 34.43 19.76
N CYS A 200 -24.96 33.70 18.72
CA CYS A 200 -25.85 32.75 18.04
C CYS A 200 -25.42 31.29 18.14
N PHE A 201 -24.26 31.01 18.73
CA PHE A 201 -23.67 29.67 18.93
C PHE A 201 -23.55 28.86 17.63
N LYS A 202 -23.34 29.57 16.52
CA LYS A 202 -23.12 29.00 15.18
C LYS A 202 -21.76 29.44 14.67
N LEU A 203 -21.25 28.74 13.66
CA LEU A 203 -20.07 29.14 12.91
C LEU A 203 -20.21 30.61 12.46
N LEU A 204 -19.18 31.41 12.70
CA LEU A 204 -19.13 32.83 12.35
C LEU A 204 -19.44 33.05 10.86
N PHE A 205 -20.42 33.91 10.60
CA PHE A 205 -20.77 34.38 9.26
C PHE A 205 -20.54 35.89 9.20
N GLU A 206 -19.68 36.32 8.27
CA GLU A 206 -19.16 37.70 8.20
C GLU A 206 -18.61 38.19 9.56
N PRO A 207 -17.50 37.60 10.04
CA PRO A 207 -16.98 37.90 11.36
C PRO A 207 -16.55 39.37 11.51
N VAL A 208 -16.89 39.97 12.66
CA VAL A 208 -16.42 41.27 13.09
C VAL A 208 -15.78 41.13 14.46
N THR A 209 -14.49 41.47 14.56
CA THR A 209 -13.74 41.46 15.82
C THR A 209 -13.80 42.84 16.47
N THR A 210 -14.29 42.91 17.70
CA THR A 210 -14.35 44.14 18.48
C THR A 210 -12.97 44.49 19.07
N PRO A 211 -12.73 45.75 19.47
CA PRO A 211 -11.47 46.15 20.10
C PRO A 211 -11.12 45.39 21.39
N CYS A 212 -12.10 44.77 22.07
CA CYS A 212 -11.87 43.90 23.22
C CYS A 212 -11.47 42.47 22.87
N GLY A 213 -11.31 42.15 21.57
CA GLY A 213 -10.78 40.87 21.08
C GLY A 213 -11.82 39.79 20.82
N HIS A 214 -13.11 40.07 20.99
CA HIS A 214 -14.18 39.09 20.72
C HIS A 214 -14.68 39.20 19.28
N THR A 215 -14.98 38.06 18.65
CA THR A 215 -15.47 37.99 17.26
C THR A 215 -16.91 37.51 17.22
N PHE A 216 -17.75 38.18 16.43
CA PHE A 216 -19.19 37.90 16.29
C PHE A 216 -19.60 37.91 14.82
N CYS A 217 -20.75 37.34 14.47
CA CYS A 217 -21.35 37.59 13.16
C CYS A 217 -21.75 39.08 13.04
N ARG A 218 -21.52 39.70 11.89
CA ARG A 218 -21.89 41.10 11.61
C ARG A 218 -23.35 41.40 11.98
N SER A 219 -24.28 40.52 11.60
CA SER A 219 -25.70 40.64 11.90
C SER A 219 -26.01 40.52 13.39
N CYS A 220 -25.39 39.57 14.09
CA CYS A 220 -25.57 39.40 15.53
C CYS A 220 -25.06 40.60 16.32
N LEU A 221 -23.91 41.15 15.93
CA LEU A 221 -23.34 42.35 16.55
C LEU A 221 -24.24 43.58 16.33
N HIS A 222 -24.77 43.76 15.13
CA HIS A 222 -25.66 44.88 14.81
C HIS A 222 -26.97 44.81 15.62
N GLN A 223 -27.63 43.64 15.64
CA GLN A 223 -28.85 43.42 16.42
C GLN A 223 -28.64 43.66 17.92
N ALA A 224 -27.52 43.19 18.48
CA ALA A 224 -27.20 43.38 19.89
C ALA A 224 -27.00 44.86 20.25
N MET A 225 -26.48 45.68 19.33
CA MET A 225 -26.36 47.13 19.52
C MET A 225 -27.72 47.84 19.43
N ASP A 226 -28.59 47.43 18.49
CA ASP A 226 -29.91 48.05 18.29
C ASP A 226 -30.88 47.78 19.45
N HIS A 227 -30.78 46.62 20.11
CA HIS A 227 -31.59 46.31 21.29
C HIS A 227 -31.09 46.96 22.59
N GLY A 228 -29.90 47.59 22.58
CA GLY A 228 -29.34 48.29 23.74
C GLY A 228 -29.94 49.68 23.99
N GLU A 229 -30.59 50.28 23.00
CA GLU A 229 -31.10 51.66 23.09
C GLU A 229 -32.54 51.78 23.61
N LEU A 230 -33.26 50.67 23.80
CA LEU A 230 -34.67 50.66 24.23
C LEU A 230 -34.89 50.53 25.75
N SER A 231 -33.84 50.67 26.58
CA SER A 231 -33.95 50.61 28.05
C SER A 231 -33.81 51.95 28.78
N LYS A 232 -33.94 53.10 28.07
CA LYS A 232 -33.79 54.45 28.66
C LYS A 232 -35.03 55.35 28.58
N TYR A 233 -36.24 54.78 28.59
CA TYR A 233 -37.47 55.54 28.87
C TYR A 233 -38.40 54.76 29.78
#